data_AF-A0A3A0D202-F1
#
_entry.id   AF-A0A3A0D202-F1
#
_cell.length_a   1.000
_cell.length_b   1.000
_cell.length_c   1.000
_cell.angle_alpha   90.00
_cell.angle_beta   90.00
_cell.angle_gamma   90.00
#
_symmetry.space_group_name_H-M   'P 1'
#
loop_
_entity.id
_entity.type
_entity.pdbx_description
1 polymer ?
#
loop_
_entity_poly.entity_id
_entity_poly.type
_entity_poly.pdbx_seq_one_letter_code
_entity_poly.pdbx_strand_id
1 'polypeptide(L)'
;MIIFSDFDGTIVQNDVGNLLARTFGDAASCAEAVAAWKRDEISSWQCIERESATIRVTQFQLEAFCDRQMLSNGFVEFAALCSSRAWPLIVLSDGWDYYIQRILARHGLTLPVYSNHLRFAPPDRLYWRRLFRPLRRAGSEFDFCQRRAGGLAAERTNYASSVRRFCRDRGCFGGKTGQ
;
A
#
# COMPACT_ATOMS: atom_id res chain seq x y z
N MET A 1 16.29 -16.20 2.44
CA MET A 1 14.86 -15.87 2.59
C MET A 1 14.61 -14.49 1.99
N ILE A 2 13.49 -14.29 1.30
CA ILE A 2 13.04 -12.99 0.79
C ILE A 2 11.71 -12.69 1.48
N ILE A 3 11.52 -11.46 1.95
CA ILE A 3 10.29 -11.01 2.60
C ILE A 3 9.54 -10.09 1.63
N PHE A 4 8.27 -10.42 1.42
CA PHE A 4 7.31 -9.56 0.74
C PHE A 4 6.32 -9.00 1.75
N SER A 5 6.16 -7.68 1.77
CA SER A 5 5.22 -6.99 2.65
C SER A 5 4.22 -6.20 1.86
N ASP A 6 2.95 -6.32 2.24
CA ASP A 6 1.92 -5.34 1.91
C ASP A 6 2.25 -3.98 2.56
N PHE A 7 1.66 -2.89 2.07
CA PHE A 7 1.89 -1.53 2.58
C PHE A 7 0.74 -1.05 3.48
N ASP A 8 -0.46 -0.91 2.92
CA ASP A 8 -1.62 -0.29 3.55
C ASP A 8 -2.17 -1.16 4.69
N GLY A 9 -2.26 -0.61 5.91
CA GLY A 9 -2.63 -1.37 7.10
C GLY A 9 -1.61 -2.46 7.51
N THR A 10 -0.41 -2.49 6.90
CA THR A 10 0.66 -3.43 7.24
C THR A 10 1.94 -2.68 7.63
N ILE A 11 2.56 -1.97 6.70
CA ILE A 11 3.73 -1.10 6.94
C ILE A 11 3.30 0.21 7.59
N VAL A 12 2.20 0.76 7.10
CA VAL A 12 1.56 1.95 7.64
C VAL A 12 0.26 1.56 8.35
N GLN A 13 -0.12 2.35 9.35
CA GLN A 13 -1.31 2.05 10.15
C GLN A 13 -2.61 2.21 9.37
N ASN A 14 -2.64 3.17 8.44
CA ASN A 14 -3.82 3.52 7.67
C ASN A 14 -3.83 2.81 6.30
N ASP A 15 -5.02 2.69 5.73
CA ASP A 15 -5.18 2.57 4.29
C ASP A 15 -5.05 3.97 3.67
N VAL A 16 -3.85 4.27 3.14
CA VAL A 16 -3.45 5.58 2.66
C VAL A 16 -4.21 5.95 1.38
N GLY A 17 -4.47 4.99 0.50
CA GLY A 17 -5.24 5.20 -0.73
C GLY A 17 -6.68 5.63 -0.42
N ASN A 18 -7.37 4.88 0.43
CA ASN A 18 -8.73 5.21 0.88
C ASN A 18 -8.76 6.52 1.68
N LEU A 19 -7.78 6.75 2.57
CA LEU A 19 -7.71 8.00 3.33
C LEU A 19 -7.50 9.21 2.41
N LEU A 20 -6.68 9.07 1.37
CA LEU A 20 -6.44 10.13 0.39
C LEU A 20 -7.70 10.45 -0.41
N ALA A 21 -8.41 9.42 -0.89
CA ALA A 21 -9.70 9.58 -1.59
C ALA A 21 -10.76 10.25 -0.72
N ARG A 22 -10.81 9.94 0.58
CA ARG A 22 -11.74 10.61 1.53
C ARG A 22 -11.37 12.06 1.84
N THR A 23 -10.07 12.38 1.77
CA THR A 23 -9.56 13.71 2.13
C THR A 23 -9.66 14.69 0.97
N PHE A 24 -9.39 14.22 -0.24
CA PHE A 24 -9.25 15.08 -1.43
C PHE A 24 -10.15 14.68 -2.60
N GLY A 25 -10.88 13.57 -2.49
CA GLY A 25 -11.87 13.13 -3.47
C GLY A 25 -13.26 13.64 -3.15
N ASP A 26 -14.18 13.40 -4.07
CA ASP A 26 -15.59 13.71 -3.89
C ASP A 26 -16.27 12.62 -3.04
N ALA A 27 -16.72 12.99 -1.85
CA ALA A 27 -17.21 12.02 -0.86
C ALA A 27 -18.41 11.20 -1.38
N ALA A 28 -19.32 11.81 -2.14
CA ALA A 28 -20.49 11.13 -2.68
C ALA A 28 -20.09 10.12 -3.77
N SER A 29 -19.26 10.55 -4.72
CA SER A 29 -18.76 9.68 -5.79
C SER A 29 -17.92 8.52 -5.27
N CYS A 30 -17.06 8.76 -4.27
CA CYS A 30 -16.27 7.70 -3.64
C CYS A 30 -17.18 6.70 -2.90
N ALA A 31 -18.16 7.19 -2.13
CA ALA A 31 -19.10 6.32 -1.44
C ALA A 31 -19.90 5.43 -2.41
N GLU A 32 -20.34 5.98 -3.54
CA GLU A 32 -21.05 5.21 -4.56
C GLU A 32 -20.13 4.19 -5.26
N ALA A 33 -18.88 4.56 -5.56
CA ALA A 33 -17.91 3.61 -6.12
C ALA A 33 -17.71 2.40 -5.19
N VAL A 34 -17.52 2.64 -3.89
CA VAL A 34 -17.40 1.57 -2.88
C VAL A 34 -18.69 0.76 -2.76
N ALA A 35 -19.85 1.39 -2.81
CA ALA A 35 -21.14 0.69 -2.75
C ALA A 35 -21.36 -0.21 -3.96
N ALA A 36 -21.09 0.28 -5.17
CA ALA A 36 -21.17 -0.50 -6.41
C ALA A 36 -20.19 -1.68 -6.40
N TRP A 37 -18.98 -1.49 -5.87
CA TRP A 37 -18.02 -2.58 -5.71
C TRP A 37 -18.53 -3.64 -4.73
N LYS A 38 -19.09 -3.25 -3.59
CA LYS A 38 -19.67 -4.17 -2.60
C LYS A 38 -20.89 -4.93 -3.12
N ARG A 39 -21.59 -4.40 -4.12
CA ARG A 39 -22.69 -5.06 -4.83
C ARG A 39 -22.23 -5.93 -6.01
N ASP A 40 -20.92 -6.11 -6.18
CA ASP A 40 -20.30 -6.82 -7.31
C ASP A 40 -20.65 -6.25 -8.70
N GLU A 41 -21.11 -4.99 -8.77
CA GLU A 41 -21.46 -4.32 -10.03
C GLU A 41 -20.22 -3.82 -10.78
N ILE A 42 -19.16 -3.49 -10.02
CA ILE A 42 -17.86 -3.09 -10.55
C ILE A 42 -16.75 -3.85 -9.85
N SER A 43 -15.65 -4.07 -10.56
CA SER A 43 -14.42 -4.62 -9.97
C SER A 43 -13.78 -3.64 -8.98
N SER A 44 -12.94 -4.14 -8.07
CA SER A 44 -12.11 -3.31 -7.18
C SER A 44 -11.26 -2.30 -7.95
N TRP A 45 -10.79 -2.68 -9.14
CA TRP A 45 -10.02 -1.79 -10.01
C TRP A 45 -10.87 -0.61 -10.53
N GLN A 46 -12.10 -0.88 -10.96
CA GLN A 46 -13.05 0.17 -11.35
C GLN A 46 -13.44 1.07 -10.16
N CYS A 47 -13.49 0.52 -8.94
CA CYS A 47 -13.69 1.31 -7.73
C CYS A 47 -12.55 2.32 -7.55
N ILE A 48 -11.30 1.85 -7.55
CA ILE A 48 -10.11 2.71 -7.39
C ILE A 48 -10.02 3.74 -8.53
N GLU A 49 -10.33 3.35 -9.77
CA GLU A 49 -10.37 4.27 -10.92
C GLU A 49 -11.39 5.40 -10.70
N ARG A 50 -12.61 5.06 -10.25
CA ARG A 50 -13.64 6.05 -9.93
C ARG A 50 -13.25 6.95 -8.77
N GLU A 51 -12.76 6.39 -7.67
CA GLU A 51 -12.33 7.16 -6.50
C GLU A 51 -11.19 8.12 -6.86
N SER A 52 -10.15 7.61 -7.52
CA SER A 52 -8.97 8.39 -7.90
C SER A 52 -9.27 9.51 -8.90
N ALA A 53 -10.23 9.33 -9.81
CA ALA A 53 -10.65 10.36 -10.76
C ALA A 53 -11.26 11.60 -10.07
N THR A 54 -11.81 11.43 -8.87
CA THR A 54 -12.40 12.53 -8.09
C THR A 54 -11.36 13.34 -7.33
N ILE A 55 -10.16 12.79 -7.10
CA ILE A 55 -9.14 13.41 -6.28
C ILE A 55 -8.64 14.72 -6.92
N ARG A 56 -8.64 15.79 -6.12
CA ARG A 56 -8.03 17.08 -6.43
C ARG A 56 -7.03 17.44 -5.35
N VAL A 57 -5.75 17.32 -5.67
CA VAL A 57 -4.65 17.53 -4.74
C VAL A 57 -3.40 18.05 -5.47
N THR A 58 -2.84 19.14 -4.98
CA THR A 58 -1.53 19.61 -5.43
C THR A 58 -0.42 18.72 -4.89
N GLN A 59 0.74 18.72 -5.54
CA GLN A 59 1.89 17.96 -5.06
C GLN A 59 2.26 18.31 -3.61
N PHE A 60 2.26 19.61 -3.28
CA PHE A 60 2.53 20.08 -1.92
C PHE A 60 1.52 19.55 -0.89
N GLN A 61 0.22 19.56 -1.22
CA GLN A 61 -0.81 18.99 -0.35
C GLN A 61 -0.65 17.48 -0.18
N LEU A 62 -0.29 16.75 -1.25
CA LEU A 62 -0.07 15.32 -1.18
C LEU A 62 1.14 14.98 -0.30
N GLU A 63 2.24 15.73 -0.42
CA GLU A 63 3.42 15.56 0.43
C GLU A 63 3.09 15.83 1.90
N ALA A 64 2.40 16.94 2.20
CA ALA A 64 1.96 17.25 3.56
C ALA A 64 0.96 16.23 4.12
N PHE A 65 0.18 15.57 3.26
CA PHE A 65 -0.66 14.44 3.63
C PHE A 65 0.15 13.18 3.95
N CYS A 66 1.11 12.82 3.10
CA CYS A 66 2.02 11.68 3.31
C CYS A 66 2.81 11.84 4.61
N ASP A 67 3.24 13.07 4.89
CA ASP A 67 4.00 13.43 6.07
C ASP A 67 3.23 13.22 7.38
N ARG A 68 1.91 13.04 7.34
CA ARG A 68 1.12 12.74 8.53
C ARG A 68 0.93 11.24 8.77
N GLN A 69 1.42 10.38 7.89
CA GLN A 69 1.23 8.94 8.00
C GLN A 69 2.28 8.30 8.92
N MET A 70 1.80 7.39 9.78
CA MET A 70 2.62 6.68 10.76
C MET A 70 2.83 5.23 10.32
N LEU A 71 4.07 4.76 10.50
CA LEU A 71 4.37 3.34 10.38
C LEU A 71 3.64 2.55 11.47
N SER A 72 3.33 1.30 11.17
CA SER A 72 2.91 0.32 12.15
C SER A 72 4.02 0.14 13.20
N ASN A 73 3.62 0.09 14.47
CA ASN A 73 4.55 -0.06 15.58
C ASN A 73 5.41 -1.32 15.39
N GLY A 74 6.73 -1.22 15.52
CA GLY A 74 7.65 -2.35 15.34
C GLY A 74 8.15 -2.55 13.90
N PHE A 75 7.66 -1.79 12.90
CA PHE A 75 8.06 -2.00 11.50
C PHE A 75 9.51 -1.58 11.24
N VAL A 76 10.00 -0.51 11.88
CA VAL A 76 11.40 -0.07 11.74
C VAL A 76 12.35 -1.15 12.27
N GLU A 77 12.03 -1.73 13.42
CA GLU A 77 12.77 -2.84 14.04
C GLU A 77 12.73 -4.10 13.17
N PHE A 78 11.59 -4.36 12.54
CA PHE A 78 11.45 -5.46 11.59
C PHE A 78 12.32 -5.26 10.35
N ALA A 79 12.32 -4.05 9.78
CA ALA A 79 13.16 -3.71 8.62
C ALA A 79 14.65 -3.83 8.97
N ALA A 80 15.05 -3.34 10.16
CA ALA A 80 16.41 -3.48 10.67
C ALA A 80 16.81 -4.95 10.87
N LEU A 81 15.90 -5.79 11.38
CA LEU A 81 16.11 -7.23 11.51
C LEU A 81 16.33 -7.88 10.14
N CYS A 82 15.47 -7.58 9.16
CA CYS A 82 15.62 -8.11 7.80
C CYS A 82 16.98 -7.74 7.21
N SER A 83 17.39 -6.47 7.36
CA SER A 83 18.71 -5.99 6.95
C SER A 83 19.85 -6.75 7.63
N SER A 84 19.80 -6.91 8.96
CA SER A 84 20.82 -7.62 9.75
C SER A 84 20.99 -9.09 9.36
N ARG A 85 19.95 -9.70 8.79
CA ARG A 85 19.91 -11.09 8.35
C ARG A 85 20.15 -11.24 6.84
N ALA A 86 20.43 -10.14 6.13
CA ALA A 86 20.50 -10.10 4.68
C ALA A 86 19.25 -10.71 4.00
N TRP A 87 18.07 -10.48 4.57
CA TRP A 87 16.79 -10.86 3.98
C TRP A 87 16.25 -9.68 3.18
N PRO A 88 16.19 -9.76 1.84
CA PRO A 88 15.60 -8.69 1.05
C PRO A 88 14.14 -8.47 1.48
N LEU A 89 13.80 -7.24 1.87
CA LEU A 89 12.45 -6.81 2.22
C LEU A 89 11.89 -5.97 1.07
N ILE A 90 10.85 -6.47 0.43
CA ILE A 90 10.26 -5.90 -0.78
C ILE A 90 8.80 -5.54 -0.50
N VAL A 91 8.41 -4.31 -0.82
CA VAL A 91 7.05 -3.82 -0.68
C VAL A 91 6.24 -4.14 -1.94
N LEU A 92 5.10 -4.79 -1.76
CA LEU A 92 4.12 -5.06 -2.81
C LEU A 92 2.81 -4.35 -2.43
N SER A 93 2.30 -3.46 -3.26
CA SER A 93 1.09 -2.69 -2.91
C SER A 93 0.28 -2.32 -4.15
N ASP A 94 -1.05 -2.38 -4.04
CA ASP A 94 -1.97 -1.83 -5.04
C ASP A 94 -2.09 -0.29 -4.96
N GLY A 95 -1.41 0.31 -3.99
CA GLY A 95 -1.22 1.73 -3.81
C GLY A 95 -0.33 2.40 -4.85
N TRP A 96 0.01 3.65 -4.60
CA TRP A 96 0.82 4.47 -5.51
C TRP A 96 2.25 4.68 -5.02
N ASP A 97 3.22 4.47 -5.91
CA ASP A 97 4.66 4.60 -5.68
C ASP A 97 5.04 5.90 -4.96
N TYR A 98 4.44 7.02 -5.37
CA TYR A 98 4.74 8.34 -4.85
C TYR A 98 4.56 8.45 -3.33
N TYR A 99 3.38 8.11 -2.81
CA TYR A 99 3.14 8.22 -1.38
C TYR A 99 3.88 7.14 -0.60
N ILE A 100 4.01 5.93 -1.16
CA ILE A 100 4.73 4.83 -0.50
C ILE A 100 6.19 5.25 -0.27
N GLN A 101 6.85 5.73 -1.31
CA GLN A 101 8.25 6.16 -1.24
C GLN A 101 8.43 7.36 -0.32
N ARG A 102 7.52 8.36 -0.38
CA ARG A 102 7.59 9.53 0.50
C ARG A 102 7.46 9.13 1.97
N ILE A 103 6.50 8.27 2.31
CA ILE A 103 6.28 7.83 3.69
C ILE A 103 7.47 7.01 4.18
N LEU A 104 7.97 6.05 3.40
CA LEU A 104 9.15 5.28 3.77
C LEU A 104 10.37 6.18 4.00
N ALA A 105 10.64 7.11 3.08
CA ALA A 105 11.78 8.02 3.17
C ALA A 105 11.71 8.94 4.40
N ARG A 106 10.52 9.44 4.75
CA ARG A 106 10.29 10.23 5.98
C ARG A 106 10.73 9.47 7.24
N HIS A 107 10.52 8.16 7.27
CA HIS A 107 10.89 7.30 8.40
C HIS A 107 12.28 6.68 8.25
N GLY A 108 13.12 7.20 7.33
CA GLY A 108 14.50 6.76 7.13
C GLY A 108 14.63 5.40 6.43
N LEU A 109 13.58 4.92 5.76
CA LEU A 109 13.56 3.63 5.09
C LEU A 109 13.67 3.80 3.57
N THR A 110 14.53 3.00 2.95
CA THR A 110 14.62 2.86 1.49
C THR A 110 14.44 1.39 1.15
N LEU A 111 13.27 1.02 0.65
CA LEU A 111 12.91 -0.35 0.29
C LEU A 111 12.52 -0.44 -1.19
N PRO A 112 12.79 -1.57 -1.87
CA PRO A 112 12.22 -1.83 -3.19
C PRO A 112 10.68 -1.85 -3.11
N VAL A 113 10.03 -1.09 -3.99
CA VAL A 113 8.57 -0.97 -4.06
C VAL A 113 8.07 -1.42 -5.43
N TYR A 114 7.08 -2.31 -5.42
CA TYR A 114 6.32 -2.73 -6.58
C TYR A 114 4.87 -2.30 -6.39
N SER A 115 4.48 -1.21 -7.05
CA SER A 115 3.15 -0.60 -6.91
C SER A 115 2.74 0.14 -8.17
N ASN A 116 1.52 0.71 -8.17
CA ASN A 116 1.05 1.54 -9.29
C ASN A 116 1.81 2.87 -9.34
N HIS A 117 1.96 3.45 -10.53
CA HIS A 117 2.75 4.68 -10.73
C HIS A 117 1.87 5.91 -10.79
N LEU A 118 2.01 6.82 -9.83
CA LEU A 118 1.30 8.10 -9.81
C LEU A 118 2.05 9.16 -10.61
N ARG A 119 1.30 10.01 -11.29
CA ARG A 119 1.77 11.19 -11.99
C ARG A 119 0.81 12.35 -11.71
N PHE A 120 1.38 13.53 -11.57
CA PHE A 120 0.61 14.75 -11.44
C PHE A 120 0.26 15.31 -12.82
N ALA A 121 -0.95 15.84 -12.91
CA ALA A 121 -1.35 16.72 -13.98
C ALA A 121 -1.81 18.06 -13.40
N PRO A 122 -1.23 19.17 -13.88
CA PRO A 122 -1.61 20.49 -13.40
C PRO A 122 -3.11 20.77 -13.58
N PRO A 123 -3.73 21.54 -12.67
CA PRO A 123 -3.11 22.11 -11.46
C PRO A 123 -3.04 21.14 -10.27
N ASP A 124 -3.94 20.15 -10.21
CA ASP A 124 -4.20 19.36 -9.00
C ASP A 124 -4.76 17.95 -9.29
N ARG A 125 -4.63 17.47 -10.53
CA ARG A 125 -5.16 16.15 -10.93
C ARG A 125 -4.09 15.08 -10.79
N LEU A 126 -4.57 13.85 -10.57
CA LEU A 126 -3.75 12.65 -10.53
C LEU A 126 -4.05 11.79 -11.76
N TYR A 127 -2.99 11.30 -12.41
CA TYR A 127 -3.05 10.17 -13.32
C TYR A 127 -2.23 9.04 -12.73
N TRP A 128 -2.61 7.82 -13.00
CA TRP A 128 -1.80 6.69 -12.58
C TRP A 128 -1.77 5.61 -13.64
N ARG A 129 -0.63 4.93 -13.72
CA ARG A 129 -0.45 3.77 -14.58
C ARG A 129 -0.36 2.55 -13.71
N ARG A 130 -1.20 1.59 -14.03
CA ARG A 130 -1.18 0.27 -13.42
C ARG A 130 0.13 -0.46 -13.77
N LEU A 131 0.85 -0.96 -12.77
CA LEU A 131 2.09 -1.71 -12.99
C LEU A 131 1.80 -3.19 -13.33
N PHE A 132 0.67 -3.72 -12.86
CA PHE A 132 0.36 -5.15 -12.95
C PHE A 132 -1.00 -5.40 -13.60
N ARG A 133 -1.05 -5.92 -14.84
CA ARG A 133 -2.29 -6.48 -15.41
C ARG A 133 -2.50 -7.88 -14.82
N PRO A 134 -3.69 -8.25 -14.31
CA PRO A 134 -3.95 -9.64 -13.96
C PRO A 134 -3.86 -10.45 -15.26
N LEU A 135 -2.89 -11.37 -15.34
CA LEU A 135 -3.01 -12.46 -16.30
C LEU A 135 -4.21 -13.27 -15.84
N ARG A 136 -5.17 -13.56 -16.73
CA ARG A 136 -6.43 -14.29 -16.47
C ARG A 136 -6.27 -15.67 -15.77
N ARG A 137 -5.05 -16.10 -15.45
CA ARG A 137 -4.69 -17.39 -14.84
C ARG A 137 -3.75 -17.29 -13.63
N ALA A 138 -3.39 -16.09 -13.19
CA ALA A 138 -2.72 -15.92 -11.91
C ALA A 138 -3.79 -15.81 -10.81
N GLY A 139 -3.53 -16.35 -9.62
CA GLY A 139 -4.26 -16.01 -8.41
C GLY A 139 -4.20 -14.50 -8.09
N SER A 140 -4.39 -14.12 -6.82
CA SER A 140 -4.45 -12.71 -6.40
C SER A 140 -3.29 -11.85 -6.92
N GLU A 141 -3.49 -10.53 -7.00
CA GLU A 141 -2.51 -9.55 -7.51
C GLU A 141 -1.16 -9.64 -6.78
N PHE A 142 -1.20 -10.03 -5.51
CA PHE A 142 -0.04 -10.34 -4.68
C PHE A 142 0.83 -11.49 -5.22
N ASP A 143 0.22 -12.59 -5.68
CA ASP A 143 0.94 -13.72 -6.28
C ASP A 143 1.66 -13.31 -7.58
N PHE A 144 1.10 -12.34 -8.31
CA PHE A 144 1.73 -11.81 -9.53
C PHE A 144 3.02 -11.06 -9.20
N CYS A 145 2.94 -10.14 -8.23
CA CYS A 145 4.07 -9.35 -7.78
C CYS A 145 5.22 -10.23 -7.24
N GLN A 146 4.88 -11.26 -6.45
CA GLN A 146 5.88 -12.21 -5.93
C GLN A 146 6.64 -12.96 -7.02
N ARG A 147 5.93 -13.48 -8.04
CA ARG A 147 6.55 -14.27 -9.13
C ARG A 147 7.56 -13.49 -9.95
N ARG A 148 7.41 -12.17 -10.06
CA ARG A 148 8.38 -11.32 -10.77
C ARG A 148 9.52 -10.83 -9.90
N ALA A 149 9.27 -10.56 -8.63
CA ALA A 149 10.31 -10.10 -7.71
C ALA A 149 11.23 -11.24 -7.25
N GLY A 150 10.72 -12.48 -7.18
CA GLY A 150 11.51 -13.68 -6.93
C GLY A 150 11.53 -14.60 -8.14
N GLY A 151 12.58 -14.53 -8.96
CA GLY A 151 12.84 -15.54 -9.99
C GLY A 151 12.90 -16.94 -9.34
N LEU A 152 11.87 -17.76 -9.61
CA LEU A 152 11.72 -19.22 -9.41
C LEU A 152 12.21 -19.94 -8.13
N ALA A 153 12.81 -19.29 -7.14
CA ALA A 153 13.34 -19.98 -5.95
C ALA A 153 13.20 -19.20 -4.63
N ALA A 154 12.21 -18.31 -4.52
CA ALA A 154 11.88 -17.69 -3.24
C ALA A 154 10.96 -18.64 -2.44
N GLU A 155 11.47 -19.14 -1.31
CA GLU A 155 10.66 -19.84 -0.31
C GLU A 155 9.44 -18.96 0.02
N ARG A 156 8.25 -19.49 -0.29
CA ARG A 156 7.00 -18.74 -0.36
C ARG A 156 6.45 -18.53 1.03
N THR A 157 6.62 -17.34 1.60
CA THR A 157 5.90 -17.00 2.81
C THR A 157 5.22 -15.65 2.66
N ASN A 158 3.93 -15.71 2.32
CA ASN A 158 3.01 -14.58 2.25
C ASN A 158 2.80 -14.04 3.66
N TYR A 159 3.26 -12.81 3.94
CA TYR A 159 3.49 -12.41 5.31
C TYR A 159 3.07 -10.97 5.65
N ALA A 160 1.90 -10.54 5.16
CA ALA A 160 1.07 -9.59 5.92
C ALA A 160 0.90 -10.06 7.39
N SER A 161 0.90 -11.37 7.63
CA SER A 161 0.88 -11.97 8.97
C SER A 161 2.22 -12.01 9.71
N SER A 162 3.42 -11.90 9.10
CA SER A 162 4.70 -11.90 9.86
C SER A 162 5.07 -10.54 10.36
N VAL A 163 4.83 -9.48 9.58
CA VAL A 163 4.99 -8.12 10.11
C VAL A 163 4.04 -7.96 11.29
N ARG A 164 2.76 -8.30 11.11
CA ARG A 164 1.78 -8.25 12.20
C ARG A 164 2.12 -9.18 13.37
N ARG A 165 2.64 -10.39 13.12
CA ARG A 165 3.06 -11.34 14.16
C ARG A 165 4.32 -10.86 14.88
N PHE A 166 5.34 -10.40 14.18
CA PHE A 166 6.55 -9.82 14.78
C PHE A 166 6.21 -8.61 15.66
N CYS A 167 5.36 -7.70 15.15
CA CYS A 167 4.87 -6.55 15.90
C CYS A 167 3.99 -6.96 17.09
N ARG A 168 3.20 -8.04 16.98
CA ARG A 168 2.35 -8.57 18.07
C ARG A 168 3.18 -9.27 19.15
N ASP A 169 4.11 -10.13 18.76
CA ASP A 169 4.94 -10.95 19.66
C ASP A 169 5.90 -10.10 20.51
N ARG A 170 6.16 -8.84 20.12
CA ARG A 170 6.92 -7.85 20.90
C ARG A 170 6.06 -6.79 21.61
N GLY A 171 4.73 -6.97 21.65
CA GLY A 171 3.83 -6.07 22.39
C GLY A 171 3.63 -4.70 21.75
N CYS A 172 3.92 -4.52 20.45
CA CYS A 172 3.80 -3.24 19.77
C CYS A 172 2.35 -2.87 19.41
N PHE A 173 1.42 -3.82 19.45
CA PHE A 173 -0.02 -3.54 19.36
C PHE A 173 -0.59 -3.30 20.76
N GLY A 174 -0.66 -2.03 21.17
CA GLY A 174 -1.54 -1.62 22.27
C GLY A 174 -2.97 -2.00 21.90
N GLY A 175 -3.59 -2.84 22.73
CA GLY A 175 -4.93 -3.34 22.50
C GLY A 175 -5.94 -2.20 22.35
N LYS A 176 -6.76 -2.28 21.31
CA LYS A 176 -8.13 -1.77 21.38
C LYS A 176 -9.06 -2.95 21.29
N THR A 177 -9.34 -3.55 22.45
CA THR A 177 -10.57 -4.30 22.68
C THR A 177 -11.73 -3.30 22.73
N GLY A 178 -12.68 -3.48 21.81
CA GLY A 178 -14.11 -3.15 21.89
C GLY A 178 -14.57 -1.87 22.61
N GLN A 179 -15.12 -0.93 21.84
CA GLN A 179 -16.57 -0.73 21.73
C GLN A 179 -16.87 0.10 20.48
#